data_AF-A0A2K6BCS5-F1
#
_entry.id   AF-A0A2K6BCS5-F1
#
_cell.length_a   1.000
_cell.length_b   1.000
_cell.length_c   1.000
_cell.angle_alpha   90.00
_cell.angle_beta   90.00
_cell.angle_gamma   90.00
#
_symmetry.space_group_name_H-M   'P 1'
#
loop_
_entity.id
_entity.type
_entity.pdbx_description
1 polymer ?
#
loop_
_entity_poly.entity_id
_entity_poly.type
_entity_poly.pdbx_seq_one_letter_code
_entity_poly.pdbx_strand_id
1 'polypeptide(L)'
;MFAQRAVELSEEADVLSVSQFQLAPAILQGQTKEKMVTMVSVLDNLIGKLTNLQLQHLFMILASPRYVDRVTEFLQQKLKQSQLLALKKELMVQKQQEALGEQAALEPKLDLLLEKSKELQKLIEADISKRYSGRPVNLMGTSL
;
A
#
# COMPACT_ATOMS: atom_id res chain seq x y z
N MET A 1 -23.83 24.30 -8.89
CA MET A 1 -25.10 24.66 -9.55
C MET A 1 -25.41 23.75 -10.75
N PHE A 2 -24.59 23.69 -11.82
CA PHE A 2 -24.87 22.82 -12.99
C PHE A 2 -24.80 21.32 -12.69
N ALA A 3 -23.85 20.86 -11.85
CA ALA A 3 -23.78 19.46 -11.43
C ALA A 3 -25.01 19.03 -10.61
N GLN A 4 -25.49 19.89 -9.72
CA GLN A 4 -26.72 19.67 -8.95
C GLN A 4 -27.95 19.59 -9.88
N ARG A 5 -28.02 20.47 -10.88
CA ARG A 5 -29.09 20.45 -11.89
C ARG A 5 -29.08 19.20 -12.77
N ALA A 6 -27.91 18.66 -13.09
CA ALA A 6 -27.79 17.40 -13.84
C ALA A 6 -28.29 16.20 -13.03
N VAL A 7 -28.14 16.23 -11.71
CA VAL A 7 -28.67 15.20 -10.79
C VAL A 7 -30.19 15.29 -10.68
N GLU A 8 -30.75 16.50 -10.51
CA GLU A 8 -32.20 16.74 -10.49
C GLU A 8 -32.89 16.27 -11.79
N LEU A 9 -32.23 16.42 -12.94
CA LEU A 9 -32.72 15.93 -14.24
C LEU A 9 -32.49 14.42 -14.47
N SER A 10 -31.83 13.74 -13.53
CA SER A 10 -31.57 12.29 -13.56
C SER A 10 -32.48 11.48 -12.66
N GLU A 11 -33.16 12.11 -11.71
CA GLU A 11 -34.16 11.45 -10.87
C GLU A 11 -35.44 11.20 -11.69
N GLU A 12 -36.10 10.07 -11.45
CA GLU A 12 -37.35 9.66 -12.11
C GLU A 12 -38.38 10.79 -11.99
N ALA A 13 -38.70 11.43 -13.12
CA ALA A 13 -39.62 12.56 -13.17
C ALA A 13 -41.04 12.08 -12.83
N ASP A 14 -41.49 12.35 -11.60
CA ASP A 14 -42.88 12.16 -11.19
C ASP A 14 -43.81 12.89 -12.20
N VAL A 15 -45.00 12.36 -12.48
CA VAL A 15 -45.89 12.86 -13.56
C VAL A 15 -46.22 14.36 -13.39
N LEU A 16 -46.19 14.85 -12.15
CA LEU A 16 -46.34 16.26 -11.77
C LEU A 16 -45.13 17.14 -12.11
N SER A 17 -43.93 16.58 -12.18
CA SER A 17 -42.72 17.30 -12.60
C SER A 17 -42.72 17.52 -14.11
N VAL A 18 -43.18 16.53 -14.89
CA VAL A 18 -43.27 16.63 -16.35
C VAL A 18 -44.22 17.74 -16.80
N SER A 19 -45.38 17.89 -16.15
CA SER A 19 -46.35 18.95 -16.46
C SER A 19 -45.85 20.36 -16.10
N GLN A 20 -45.12 20.49 -14.99
CA GLN A 20 -44.50 21.78 -14.60
C GLN A 20 -43.38 22.20 -15.55
N PHE A 21 -42.59 21.26 -16.06
CA PHE A 21 -41.56 21.55 -17.07
C PHE A 21 -42.16 21.94 -18.43
N GLN A 22 -43.31 21.38 -18.82
CA GLN A 22 -44.03 21.76 -20.04
C GLN A 22 -44.63 23.18 -20.00
N LEU A 23 -44.88 23.72 -18.80
CA LEU A 23 -45.34 25.10 -18.60
C LEU A 23 -44.19 26.08 -18.34
N ALA A 24 -42.95 25.59 -18.23
CA ALA A 24 -41.79 26.42 -17.98
C ALA A 24 -41.41 27.24 -19.23
N PRO A 25 -40.77 28.42 -19.07
CA PRO A 25 -40.21 29.19 -20.18
C PRO A 25 -39.34 28.33 -21.12
N ALA A 26 -39.36 28.63 -22.42
CA ALA A 26 -38.64 27.85 -23.45
C ALA A 26 -37.14 27.64 -23.16
N ILE A 27 -36.53 28.56 -22.40
CA ILE A 27 -35.15 28.48 -21.93
C ILE A 27 -34.93 27.27 -21.02
N LEU A 28 -35.89 26.93 -20.16
CA LEU A 28 -35.84 25.79 -19.25
C LEU A 28 -36.28 24.49 -19.94
N GLN A 29 -37.18 24.56 -20.91
CA GLN A 29 -37.58 23.40 -21.73
C GLN A 29 -36.44 22.91 -22.64
N GLY A 30 -35.60 23.82 -23.13
CA GLY A 30 -34.45 23.49 -23.98
C GLY A 30 -33.26 22.87 -23.23
N GLN A 31 -33.31 22.84 -21.89
CA GLN A 31 -32.28 22.26 -21.02
C GLN A 31 -32.50 20.75 -20.85
N THR A 32 -31.91 19.96 -21.74
CA THR A 32 -31.88 18.51 -21.60
C THR A 32 -30.76 18.06 -20.66
N LYS A 33 -30.96 16.90 -20.03
CA LYS A 33 -29.93 16.24 -19.20
C LYS A 33 -28.60 16.13 -19.94
N GLU A 34 -28.64 15.72 -21.21
CA GLU A 34 -27.45 15.58 -22.07
C GLU A 34 -26.69 16.89 -22.24
N LYS A 35 -27.40 18.01 -22.48
CA LYS A 35 -26.78 19.34 -22.57
C LYS A 35 -26.16 19.79 -21.24
N MET A 36 -26.80 19.47 -20.12
CA MET A 36 -26.26 19.80 -18.79
C MET A 36 -25.01 18.99 -18.46
N VAL A 37 -25.03 17.68 -18.71
CA VAL A 37 -23.88 16.79 -18.48
C VAL A 37 -22.70 17.17 -19.37
N THR A 38 -22.96 17.48 -20.65
CA THR A 38 -21.91 17.96 -21.57
C THR A 38 -21.34 19.31 -21.17
N MET A 39 -22.18 20.23 -20.69
CA MET A 39 -21.69 21.52 -20.19
C MET A 39 -20.83 21.36 -18.92
N VAL A 40 -21.24 20.49 -17.99
CA VAL A 40 -20.44 20.16 -16.80
C VAL A 40 -19.11 19.53 -17.20
N SER A 41 -19.10 18.57 -18.12
CA SER A 41 -17.85 17.92 -18.55
C SER A 41 -16.89 18.87 -19.28
N VAL A 42 -17.42 19.80 -20.09
CA VAL A 42 -16.62 20.86 -20.72
C VAL A 42 -16.03 21.79 -19.66
N LEU A 43 -16.83 22.22 -18.67
CA LEU A 43 -16.34 23.07 -17.59
C LEU A 43 -15.28 22.37 -16.74
N ASP A 44 -15.50 21.11 -16.36
CA ASP A 44 -14.52 20.32 -15.61
C ASP A 44 -13.23 20.13 -16.41
N ASN A 45 -13.32 19.90 -17.72
CA ASN A 45 -12.15 19.83 -18.59
C ASN A 45 -11.37 21.15 -18.64
N LEU A 46 -12.09 22.28 -18.73
CA LEU A 46 -11.52 23.61 -18.82
C LEU A 46 -10.87 24.01 -17.49
N ILE A 47 -11.54 23.74 -16.37
CA ILE A 47 -10.99 23.88 -15.02
C ILE A 47 -9.75 23.01 -14.89
N GLY A 48 -9.81 21.74 -15.26
CA GLY A 48 -8.65 20.83 -15.20
C GLY A 48 -7.45 21.33 -16.01
N LYS A 49 -7.67 21.95 -17.17
CA LYS A 49 -6.61 22.59 -17.96
C LYS A 49 -6.03 23.83 -17.27
N LEU A 50 -6.87 24.64 -16.64
CA LEU A 50 -6.47 25.89 -15.96
C LEU A 50 -5.89 25.65 -14.55
N THR A 51 -6.22 24.54 -13.91
CA THR A 51 -5.72 24.19 -12.56
C THR A 51 -4.70 23.06 -12.61
N ASN A 52 -4.16 22.76 -13.79
CA ASN A 52 -3.12 21.76 -13.93
C ASN A 52 -1.90 22.14 -13.08
N LEU A 53 -1.25 21.14 -12.51
CA LEU A 53 -0.05 21.27 -11.69
C LEU A 53 1.04 22.13 -12.38
N GLN A 54 1.19 21.98 -13.70
CA GLN A 54 2.12 22.79 -14.49
C GLN A 54 1.79 24.29 -14.42
N LEU A 55 0.51 24.64 -14.50
CA LEU A 55 0.06 26.04 -14.44
C LEU A 55 0.22 26.60 -13.03
N GLN A 56 -0.02 25.77 -11.99
CA GLN A 56 0.25 26.13 -10.60
C GLN A 56 1.75 26.39 -10.37
N HIS A 57 2.64 25.54 -10.87
CA HIS A 57 4.07 25.78 -10.81
C HIS A 57 4.46 27.07 -11.54
N LEU A 58 3.93 27.32 -12.74
CA LEU A 58 4.17 28.57 -13.48
C LEU A 58 3.74 29.81 -12.70
N PHE A 59 2.57 29.78 -12.05
CA PHE A 59 2.13 30.87 -11.19
C PHE A 59 3.05 31.07 -9.98
N MET A 60 3.53 29.98 -9.37
CA MET A 60 4.47 30.06 -8.25
C MET A 60 5.84 30.62 -8.69
N ILE A 61 6.30 30.27 -9.89
CA ILE A 61 7.53 30.83 -10.49
C ILE A 61 7.38 32.32 -10.74
N LEU A 62 6.22 32.74 -11.29
CA LEU A 62 5.92 34.15 -11.51
C LEU A 62 5.86 34.94 -10.19
N ALA A 63 5.23 34.37 -9.17
CA ALA A 63 5.09 35.01 -7.86
C ALA A 63 6.42 35.09 -7.08
N SER A 64 7.32 34.12 -7.29
CA SER A 64 8.62 34.09 -6.62
C SER A 64 9.67 33.30 -7.43
N PRO A 65 10.75 33.94 -7.90
CA PRO A 65 11.85 33.25 -8.58
C PRO A 65 12.49 32.14 -7.73
N ARG A 66 12.54 32.31 -6.40
CA ARG A 66 13.08 31.32 -5.43
C ARG A 66 12.27 30.03 -5.35
N TYR A 67 11.10 29.97 -5.98
CA TYR A 67 10.32 28.74 -6.04
C TYR A 67 11.04 27.65 -6.84
N VAL A 68 11.71 28.02 -7.94
CA VAL A 68 12.47 27.07 -8.76
C VAL A 68 13.56 26.41 -7.92
N ASP A 69 14.34 27.21 -7.18
CA ASP A 69 15.41 26.70 -6.32
C ASP A 69 14.86 25.69 -5.30
N ARG A 70 13.76 26.01 -4.61
CA ARG A 70 13.10 25.10 -3.65
C ARG A 70 12.63 23.80 -4.29
N VAL A 71 12.03 23.87 -5.48
CA VAL A 71 11.59 22.67 -6.21
C VAL A 71 12.78 21.83 -6.63
N THR A 72 13.86 22.46 -7.11
CA THR A 72 15.08 21.73 -7.50
C THR A 72 15.74 21.05 -6.31
N GLU A 73 15.85 21.72 -5.16
CA GLU A 73 16.38 21.12 -3.94
C GLU A 73 15.53 19.94 -3.48
N PHE A 74 14.21 20.09 -3.49
CA PHE A 74 13.29 19.00 -3.15
C PHE A 74 13.45 17.79 -4.08
N LEU A 75 13.58 18.01 -5.39
CA LEU A 75 13.80 16.94 -6.36
C LEU A 75 15.15 16.25 -6.14
N GLN A 76 16.21 17.00 -5.87
CA GLN A 76 17.53 16.44 -5.55
C GLN A 76 17.48 15.59 -4.27
N GLN A 77 16.79 16.05 -3.22
CA GLN A 77 16.59 15.27 -2.00
C GLN A 77 15.84 13.96 -2.28
N LYS A 78 14.77 14.00 -3.09
CA LYS A 78 14.02 12.79 -3.49
C LYS A 78 14.87 11.82 -4.29
N LEU A 79 15.68 12.33 -5.23
CA LEU A 79 16.59 11.51 -6.02
C LEU A 79 17.63 10.82 -5.12
N LYS A 80 18.25 11.56 -4.19
CA LYS A 80 19.19 11.00 -3.21
C LYS A 80 18.56 9.91 -2.35
N GLN A 81 17.33 10.14 -1.87
CA GLN A 81 16.58 9.13 -1.10
C GLN A 81 16.32 7.86 -1.94
N SER A 82 15.92 8.02 -3.20
CA SER A 82 15.67 6.89 -4.10
C SER A 82 16.94 6.05 -4.33
N GLN A 83 18.07 6.71 -4.58
CA GLN A 83 19.36 6.03 -4.75
C GLN A 83 19.79 5.26 -3.50
N LEU A 84 19.64 5.87 -2.32
CA LEU A 84 19.96 5.20 -1.05
C LEU A 84 19.08 3.97 -0.83
N LEU A 85 17.78 4.07 -1.12
CA LEU A 85 16.85 2.95 -1.00
C LEU A 85 17.20 1.81 -1.97
N ALA A 86 17.63 2.14 -3.19
CA ALA A 86 18.09 1.14 -4.16
C ALA A 86 19.32 0.37 -3.64
N LEU A 87 20.34 1.08 -3.15
CA LEU A 87 21.53 0.45 -2.55
C LEU A 87 21.18 -0.40 -1.33
N LYS A 88 20.30 0.10 -0.45
CA LYS A 88 19.84 -0.66 0.73
C LYS A 88 19.12 -1.94 0.35
N LYS A 89 18.33 -1.91 -0.73
CA LYS A 89 17.64 -3.10 -1.26
C LYS A 89 18.66 -4.16 -1.69
N GLU A 90 19.69 -3.78 -2.42
CA GLU A 90 20.74 -4.70 -2.87
C GLU A 90 21.48 -5.34 -1.67
N LEU A 91 21.85 -4.53 -0.68
CA LEU A 91 22.49 -5.03 0.54
C LEU A 91 21.58 -5.97 1.35
N MET A 92 20.27 -5.68 1.40
CA MET A 92 19.29 -6.56 2.05
C MET A 92 19.22 -7.92 1.37
N VAL A 93 19.22 -7.96 0.03
CA VAL A 93 19.22 -9.22 -0.73
C VAL A 93 20.50 -10.02 -0.46
N GLN A 94 21.65 -9.36 -0.41
CA GLN A 94 22.92 -10.03 -0.08
C GLN A 94 22.88 -10.62 1.34
N LYS A 95 22.48 -9.84 2.34
CA LYS A 95 22.34 -10.32 3.72
C LYS A 95 21.36 -11.47 3.86
N GLN A 96 20.25 -11.43 3.12
CA GLN A 96 19.29 -12.53 3.11
C GLN A 96 19.93 -13.80 2.57
N GLN A 97 20.70 -13.70 1.48
CA GLN A 97 21.38 -14.84 0.88
C GLN A 97 22.46 -15.42 1.82
N GLU A 98 23.21 -14.57 2.51
CA GLU A 98 24.20 -14.98 3.53
C GLU A 98 23.51 -15.73 4.68
N ALA A 99 22.43 -15.17 5.23
CA ALA A 99 21.68 -15.79 6.33
C ALA A 99 21.09 -17.16 5.92
N LEU A 100 20.58 -17.29 4.70
CA LEU A 100 20.11 -18.57 4.17
C LEU A 100 21.25 -19.59 4.04
N GLY A 101 22.45 -19.15 3.62
CA GLY A 101 23.63 -20.00 3.58
C GLY A 101 24.08 -20.47 4.95
N GLU A 102 24.10 -19.57 5.94
CA GLU A 102 24.41 -19.90 7.33
C GLU A 102 23.38 -20.88 7.92
N GLN A 103 22.09 -20.65 7.67
CA GLN A 103 21.02 -21.55 8.10
C GLN A 103 21.22 -22.96 7.51
N ALA A 104 21.43 -23.06 6.20
CA ALA A 104 21.65 -24.35 5.54
C ALA A 104 22.89 -25.09 6.06
N ALA A 105 23.92 -24.37 6.52
CA ALA A 105 25.11 -24.97 7.13
C ALA A 105 24.89 -25.39 8.60
N LEU A 106 23.95 -24.76 9.30
CA LEU A 106 23.63 -25.03 10.71
C LEU A 106 22.60 -26.13 10.87
N GLU A 107 21.61 -26.23 9.99
CA GLU A 107 20.56 -27.26 10.00
C GLU A 107 21.10 -28.70 10.18
N PRO A 108 22.05 -29.19 9.38
CA PRO A 108 22.54 -30.56 9.53
C PRO A 108 23.31 -30.78 10.83
N LYS A 109 23.96 -29.75 11.37
CA LYS A 109 24.66 -29.83 12.67
C LYS A 109 23.65 -29.91 13.81
N LEU A 110 22.56 -29.17 13.70
CA LEU A 110 21.46 -29.19 14.66
C LEU A 110 20.75 -30.54 14.66
N ASP A 111 20.47 -31.11 13.49
CA ASP A 111 19.89 -32.44 13.35
C ASP A 111 20.78 -33.52 14.00
N LEU A 112 22.08 -33.49 13.71
CA LEU A 112 23.03 -34.42 14.32
C LEU A 112 23.08 -34.28 15.85
N LEU A 113 23.08 -33.05 16.38
CA LEU A 113 23.03 -32.81 17.82
C LEU A 113 21.73 -33.31 18.46
N LEU A 114 20.59 -33.18 17.77
CA LEU A 114 19.31 -33.71 18.23
C LEU A 114 19.32 -35.23 18.27
N GLU A 115 19.85 -35.89 17.23
CA GLU A 115 20.00 -37.35 17.21
C GLU A 115 20.89 -37.82 18.36
N LYS A 116 22.07 -37.22 18.54
CA LYS A 116 22.99 -37.58 19.62
C LYS A 116 22.43 -37.30 21.01
N SER A 117 21.71 -36.20 21.19
CA SER A 117 21.02 -35.93 22.46
C SER A 117 19.95 -36.98 22.77
N LYS A 118 19.17 -37.42 21.77
CA LYS A 118 18.18 -38.49 21.95
C LYS A 118 18.82 -39.84 22.25
N GLU A 119 19.92 -40.17 21.58
CA GLU A 119 20.70 -41.38 21.88
C GLU A 119 21.19 -41.37 23.33
N LEU A 120 21.81 -40.27 23.77
CA LEU A 120 22.29 -40.10 25.13
C LEU A 120 21.16 -40.16 26.16
N GLN A 121 20.03 -39.51 25.89
CA GLN A 121 18.85 -39.57 26.76
C GLN A 121 18.41 -41.03 27.00
N LYS A 122 18.28 -41.83 25.92
CA LYS A 122 17.90 -43.25 26.02
C LYS A 122 18.92 -44.08 26.82
N LEU A 123 20.21 -43.82 26.62
CA LEU A 123 21.27 -44.51 27.35
C LEU A 123 21.21 -44.21 28.85
N ILE A 124 20.96 -42.95 29.21
CA ILE A 124 20.82 -42.52 30.61
C ILE A 124 19.55 -43.11 31.22
N GLU A 125 18.40 -43.06 30.54
CA GLU A 125 17.14 -43.67 30.99
C GLU A 125 17.31 -45.18 31.23
N ALA A 126 18.01 -45.87 30.33
CA ALA A 126 18.31 -47.29 30.46
C ALA A 126 19.25 -47.60 31.64
N ASP A 127 20.29 -46.78 31.88
CA ASP A 127 21.19 -46.96 33.02
C ASP A 127 20.46 -46.74 34.36
N ILE A 128 19.64 -45.71 34.44
CA ILE A 128 18.83 -45.42 35.64
C ILE A 128 17.81 -46.55 35.86
N SER A 129 17.09 -46.97 34.82
CA SER A 129 16.10 -48.06 34.95
C SER A 129 16.73 -49.35 35.48
N LYS A 130 17.94 -49.70 35.03
CA LYS A 130 18.69 -50.86 35.56
C LYS A 130 19.01 -50.72 37.05
N ARG A 131 19.39 -49.52 37.51
CA ARG A 131 19.68 -49.26 38.93
C ARG A 131 18.43 -49.32 39.81
N TYR A 132 17.25 -49.06 39.26
CA TYR A 132 15.97 -49.06 39.97
C TYR A 132 15.04 -50.21 39.54
N SER A 133 15.61 -51.41 39.41
CA SER A 133 14.87 -52.68 39.28
C SER A 133 13.92 -52.75 38.07
N GLY A 134 14.28 -52.10 36.96
CA GLY A 134 13.54 -52.18 35.69
C GLY A 134 12.28 -51.32 35.63
N ARG A 135 12.09 -50.36 36.55
CA ARG A 135 11.01 -49.37 36.42
C ARG A 135 11.27 -48.43 35.24
N PRO A 136 10.24 -48.06 34.45
CA PRO A 136 10.41 -47.11 33.36
C PRO A 136 10.72 -45.70 33.90
N VAL A 137 11.70 -45.02 33.28
CA VAL A 137 12.14 -43.67 33.65
C VAL A 137 12.18 -42.82 32.38
N ASN A 138 11.56 -41.63 32.42
CA ASN A 138 11.58 -40.65 31.33
C ASN A 138 12.24 -39.36 31.84
N LEU A 139 13.30 -38.90 31.18
CA LEU A 139 13.94 -37.62 31.49
C LEU A 139 13.13 -36.48 30.87
N MET A 140 12.64 -35.57 31.72
CA MET A 140 12.03 -34.31 31.27
C MET A 140 12.98 -33.14 31.56
N GLY A 141 13.21 -32.30 30.57
CA GLY A 141 14.01 -31.09 30.73
C GLY A 141 13.26 -30.06 31.58
N THR A 142 13.87 -29.56 32.66
CA THR A 142 13.38 -28.38 33.37
C THR A 142 13.93 -27.13 32.69
N SER A 143 13.06 -26.35 32.05
CA SER A 143 13.40 -25.00 31.59
C SER A 143 13.56 -24.07 32.79
N LEU A 144 14.79 -23.60 33.02
CA LEU A 144 15.17 -22.54 33.96
C LEU A 144 15.79 -21.39 33.16
#